data_AF-A0A4Y7PFI0-F1
#
_entry.id   AF-A0A4Y7PFI0-F1
#
_cell.length_a   1.000
_cell.length_b   1.000
_cell.length_c   1.000
_cell.angle_alpha   90.00
_cell.angle_beta   90.00
_cell.angle_gamma   90.00
#
_symmetry.space_group_name_H-M   'P 1'
#
loop_
_entity.id
_entity.type
_entity.pdbx_description
1 polymer ?
#
loop_
_entity_poly.entity_id
_entity_poly.type
_entity_poly.pdbx_seq_one_letter_code
_entity_poly.pdbx_strand_id
1 'polypeptide(L)'
;MQLGITDLPRLQHLTFTYPVELSSFSMPRLSHVEWWSWLGPLPWFLSKLTHIEFHLSGKFDELEDLVTALHSMKNLQDLYLKIKRCQLTFGDDVSLRSVHAVKPRSVHIDRLVVSIVGETYHYSVLLFDALTYLLPSKLELSTTSTGTYLFNSKNEFFPYGSTIKLHVPKVFDVMRTLVDILRSCDIVKTVDFDQAMGQFHHRRLENDDWERLRSLDHLRFMNCDEFTESEVEALVTVKYHNSAVIHGRFENAILD
;
A
#
# COMPACT_ATOMS: atom_id res chain seq x y z
N MET A 1 21.02 31.94 -6.96
CA MET A 1 20.51 32.97 -6.04
C MET A 1 20.46 32.34 -4.66
N GLN A 2 21.32 32.78 -3.74
CA GLN A 2 21.46 32.15 -2.42
C GLN A 2 20.61 32.95 -1.43
N LEU A 3 19.48 32.39 -1.01
CA LEU A 3 18.67 32.97 0.07
C LEU A 3 19.46 32.71 1.36
N GLY A 4 19.99 33.76 2.00
CA GLY A 4 20.87 33.64 3.19
C GLY A 4 20.20 33.11 4.46
N ILE A 5 19.09 32.38 4.34
CA ILE A 5 18.33 31.81 5.44
C ILE A 5 18.54 30.30 5.42
N THR A 6 19.40 29.82 6.31
CA THR A 6 19.73 28.39 6.44
C THR A 6 19.19 27.76 7.72
N ASP A 7 18.79 28.55 8.71
CA ASP A 7 18.24 28.05 9.97
C ASP A 7 16.72 28.21 10.03
N LEU A 8 16.03 27.09 10.13
CA LEU A 8 14.57 26.99 10.14
C LEU A 8 14.13 26.16 11.37
N PRO A 9 14.36 26.66 12.60
CA PRO A 9 14.24 25.87 13.83
C PRO A 9 12.81 25.43 14.18
N ARG A 10 11.80 26.03 13.53
CA ARG A 10 10.38 25.73 13.74
C ARG A 10 9.74 25.01 12.57
N LEU A 11 10.46 24.77 11.48
CA LEU A 11 9.92 24.08 10.32
C LEU A 11 9.66 22.61 10.67
N GLN A 12 8.41 22.17 10.46
CA GLN A 12 7.95 20.81 10.76
C GLN A 12 7.54 20.05 9.50
N HIS A 13 7.02 20.78 8.51
CA HIS A 13 6.54 20.26 7.24
C HIS A 13 7.24 20.99 6.09
N LEU A 14 7.62 20.22 5.09
CA LEU A 14 8.37 20.69 3.95
C LEU A 14 7.92 19.97 2.68
N THR A 15 7.48 20.75 1.69
CA THR A 15 7.04 20.24 0.39
C THR A 15 8.02 20.69 -0.69
N PHE A 16 8.45 19.77 -1.55
CA PHE A 16 9.30 20.11 -2.71
C PHE A 16 8.77 19.52 -4.01
N THR A 17 8.71 20.39 -5.02
CA THR A 17 8.40 20.00 -6.41
C THR A 17 9.67 19.77 -7.25
N TYR A 18 10.80 20.31 -6.80
CA TYR A 18 12.08 20.26 -7.52
C TYR A 18 13.22 19.89 -6.59
N PRO A 19 14.34 19.35 -7.10
CA PRO A 19 15.52 19.07 -6.31
C PRO A 19 16.05 20.36 -5.66
N VAL A 20 16.16 20.35 -4.33
CA VAL A 20 16.79 21.43 -3.55
C VAL A 20 17.89 20.81 -2.70
N GLU A 21 19.05 21.44 -2.69
CA GLU A 21 20.14 21.02 -1.81
C GLU A 21 19.84 21.43 -0.36
N LEU A 22 19.43 20.47 0.46
CA LEU A 22 19.06 20.69 1.87
C LEU A 22 20.21 20.45 2.86
N SER A 23 21.39 20.09 2.35
CA SER A 23 22.57 19.77 3.16
C SER A 23 22.97 20.92 4.09
N SER A 24 22.74 22.16 3.65
CA SER A 24 23.09 23.39 4.38
C SER A 24 22.01 23.89 5.35
N PHE A 25 20.81 23.29 5.34
CA PHE A 25 19.69 23.76 6.15
C PHE A 25 19.63 23.07 7.52
N SER A 26 19.49 23.86 8.57
CA SER A 26 19.20 23.39 9.94
C SER A 26 17.68 23.36 10.14
N MET A 27 17.13 22.15 10.23
CA MET A 27 15.68 21.91 10.38
C MET A 27 15.43 20.88 11.50
N PRO A 28 15.74 21.21 12.77
CA PRO A 28 15.75 20.24 13.86
C PRO A 28 14.39 19.63 14.19
N ARG A 29 13.28 20.30 13.83
CA ARG A 29 11.90 19.85 14.11
C ARG A 29 11.19 19.29 12.88
N LEU A 30 11.90 19.08 11.78
CA LEU A 30 11.32 18.52 10.56
C LEU A 30 10.89 17.08 10.83
N SER A 31 9.60 16.81 10.63
CA SER A 31 8.99 15.50 10.87
C SER A 31 8.16 15.02 9.68
N HIS A 32 7.74 15.93 8.80
CA HIS A 32 6.91 15.66 7.63
C HIS A 32 7.58 16.19 6.36
N VAL A 33 7.69 15.35 5.33
CA VAL A 33 8.15 15.76 4.00
C VAL A 33 7.25 15.24 2.88
N GLU A 34 6.96 16.08 1.91
CA GLU A 34 6.29 15.74 0.66
C GLU A 34 7.24 15.95 -0.53
N TRP A 35 7.47 14.90 -1.32
CA TRP A 35 8.43 14.86 -2.42
C TRP A 35 7.77 14.52 -3.75
N TRP A 36 8.12 15.30 -4.78
CA TRP A 36 7.68 15.05 -6.14
C TRP A 36 8.86 14.62 -7.03
N SER A 37 8.70 13.48 -7.70
CA SER A 37 9.51 12.97 -8.82
C SER A 37 10.99 12.63 -8.58
N TRP A 38 11.67 13.17 -7.57
CA TRP A 38 13.12 12.98 -7.40
C TRP A 38 13.53 12.70 -5.97
N LEU A 39 14.36 11.67 -5.81
CA LEU A 39 15.03 11.33 -4.57
C LEU A 39 16.52 11.60 -4.70
N GLY A 40 16.86 12.89 -4.66
CA GLY A 40 18.26 13.31 -4.56
C GLY A 40 18.90 12.72 -3.31
N PRO A 41 20.24 12.82 -3.17
CA PRO A 41 20.98 12.22 -2.06
C PRO A 41 20.32 12.59 -0.74
N LEU A 42 19.65 11.61 -0.15
CA LEU A 42 18.75 11.91 0.95
C LEU A 42 19.57 12.29 2.18
N PRO A 43 19.19 13.38 2.84
CA PRO A 43 19.99 14.00 3.87
C PRO A 43 19.99 13.20 5.18
N TRP A 44 20.98 13.48 6.02
CA TRP A 44 21.20 12.98 7.39
C TRP A 44 19.98 13.07 8.36
N PHE A 45 18.88 13.71 7.97
CA PHE A 45 17.68 13.87 8.80
C PHE A 45 16.59 12.81 8.59
N LEU A 46 16.77 11.82 7.68
CA LEU A 46 15.76 10.77 7.44
C LEU A 46 15.32 10.04 8.71
N SER A 47 16.23 9.85 9.65
CA SER A 47 15.93 9.20 10.92
C SER A 47 14.94 9.97 11.79
N LYS A 48 14.70 11.26 11.55
CA LYS A 48 13.74 12.09 12.30
C LYS A 48 12.35 12.15 11.65
N LEU A 49 12.25 11.76 10.38
CA LEU A 49 11.00 11.81 9.66
C LEU A 49 10.05 10.73 10.19
N THR A 50 8.81 11.15 10.41
CA THR A 50 7.71 10.30 10.88
C THR A 50 6.64 10.17 9.81
N HIS A 51 6.48 11.18 8.94
CA HIS A 51 5.48 11.22 7.90
C HIS A 51 6.13 11.58 6.56
N ILE A 52 5.89 10.77 5.54
CA ILE A 52 6.49 10.98 4.23
C ILE A 52 5.48 10.72 3.12
N GLU A 53 5.43 11.64 2.17
CA GLU A 53 4.62 11.52 0.96
C GLU A 53 5.52 11.56 -0.28
N PHE A 54 5.45 10.53 -1.12
CA PHE A 54 6.16 10.43 -2.39
C PHE A 54 5.20 10.47 -3.57
N HIS A 55 5.45 11.36 -4.52
CA HIS A 55 4.72 11.50 -5.76
C HIS A 55 5.64 11.13 -6.92
N LEU A 56 5.69 9.84 -7.23
CA LEU A 56 6.56 9.23 -8.22
C LEU A 56 5.87 9.28 -9.59
N SER A 57 6.56 9.81 -10.61
CA SER A 57 6.01 9.86 -11.97
C SER A 57 7.08 9.84 -13.05
N GLY A 58 6.75 9.30 -14.23
CA GLY A 58 7.64 9.31 -15.39
C GLY A 58 8.68 8.18 -15.40
N LYS A 59 9.89 8.46 -15.88
CA LYS A 59 11.01 7.51 -15.84
C LYS A 59 11.65 7.60 -14.46
N PHE A 60 11.71 6.47 -13.75
CA PHE A 60 12.24 6.43 -12.40
C PHE A 60 13.36 5.40 -12.33
N ASP A 61 14.59 5.87 -12.45
CA ASP A 61 15.79 5.04 -12.39
C ASP A 61 16.32 4.92 -10.94
N GLU A 62 15.72 5.63 -9.99
CA GLU A 62 16.20 5.81 -8.60
C GLU A 62 15.52 4.89 -7.57
N LEU A 63 15.05 3.70 -7.98
CA LEU A 63 14.37 2.79 -7.05
C LEU A 63 15.27 2.37 -5.90
N GLU A 64 16.56 2.17 -6.16
CA GLU A 64 17.55 1.84 -5.14
C GLU A 64 17.71 2.95 -4.09
N ASP A 65 17.68 4.21 -4.53
CA ASP A 65 17.75 5.35 -3.62
C ASP A 65 16.50 5.43 -2.75
N LEU A 66 15.30 5.19 -3.30
CA LEU A 66 14.07 5.06 -2.53
C LEU A 66 14.19 3.97 -1.47
N VAL A 67 14.63 2.77 -1.84
CA VAL A 67 14.79 1.65 -0.91
C VAL A 67 15.77 2.02 0.22
N THR A 68 16.91 2.60 -0.15
CA THR A 68 17.95 3.02 0.81
C THR A 68 17.43 4.10 1.76
N ALA A 69 16.65 5.05 1.25
CA ALA A 69 15.99 6.08 2.03
C ALA A 69 15.05 5.46 3.06
N LEU A 70 14.16 4.60 2.57
CA LEU A 70 13.13 3.91 3.33
C LEU A 70 13.74 3.09 4.47
N HIS A 71 14.81 2.34 4.20
CA HIS A 71 15.56 1.59 5.23
C HIS A 71 16.24 2.49 6.29
N SER A 72 16.55 3.74 5.94
CA SER A 72 17.20 4.69 6.85
C SER A 72 16.23 5.41 7.79
N MET A 73 14.91 5.36 7.51
CA MET A 73 13.87 6.05 8.26
C MET A 73 13.34 5.22 9.43
N LYS A 74 14.15 5.11 10.50
CA LYS A 74 13.83 4.27 11.67
C LYS A 74 12.61 4.72 12.48
N ASN A 75 12.22 5.99 12.35
CA ASN A 75 11.09 6.58 13.08
C ASN A 75 9.87 6.80 12.17
N LEU A 76 9.85 6.22 10.97
CA LEU A 76 8.73 6.32 10.05
C LEU A 76 7.45 5.76 10.72
N GLN A 77 6.35 6.50 10.65
CA GLN A 77 5.04 6.12 11.15
C GLN A 77 4.04 6.06 10.00
N ASP A 78 4.06 7.07 9.13
CA ASP A 78 3.16 7.19 7.99
C ASP A 78 3.94 7.32 6.69
N LEU A 79 3.62 6.44 5.74
CA LEU A 79 4.18 6.47 4.39
C LEU A 79 3.05 6.52 3.35
N TYR A 80 3.08 7.54 2.50
CA TYR A 80 2.19 7.69 1.35
C TYR A 80 3.00 7.63 0.05
N LEU A 81 2.61 6.74 -0.85
CA LEU A 81 3.25 6.55 -2.15
C LEU A 81 2.21 6.72 -3.26
N LYS A 82 2.36 7.74 -4.09
CA LYS A 82 1.55 7.93 -5.29
C LYS A 82 2.41 7.72 -6.52
N ILE A 83 2.11 6.68 -7.28
CA ILE A 83 2.87 6.24 -8.43
C ILE A 83 2.03 6.51 -9.66
N LYS A 84 2.54 7.32 -10.59
CA LYS A 84 1.79 7.76 -11.77
C LYS A 84 2.60 7.52 -13.03
N ARG A 85 2.18 6.55 -13.84
CA ARG A 85 2.78 6.24 -15.15
C ARG A 85 4.31 6.05 -15.06
N CYS A 86 4.77 5.36 -14.01
CA CYS A 86 6.17 5.03 -13.83
C CYS A 86 6.57 3.91 -14.79
N GLN A 87 7.61 4.16 -15.59
CA GLN A 87 8.19 3.19 -16.52
C GLN A 87 9.62 2.87 -16.10
N LEU A 88 9.96 1.58 -16.10
CA LEU A 88 11.36 1.15 -16.00
C LEU A 88 12.02 1.33 -17.36
N THR A 89 13.25 1.85 -17.36
CA THR A 89 14.11 1.87 -18.53
C THR A 89 14.60 0.44 -18.79
N PHE A 90 13.90 -0.28 -19.67
CA PHE A 90 14.27 -1.63 -20.11
C PHE A 90 15.62 -1.57 -20.84
N GLY A 91 16.71 -1.78 -20.12
CA GLY A 91 18.07 -1.74 -20.65
C GLY A 91 19.06 -2.40 -19.70
N ASP A 92 18.83 -2.24 -18.40
CA ASP A 92 19.64 -2.87 -17.37
C ASP A 92 18.84 -3.98 -16.68
N ASP A 93 19.50 -5.12 -16.45
CA ASP A 93 18.99 -6.20 -15.61
C ASP A 93 18.97 -5.69 -14.16
N VAL A 94 17.98 -4.85 -13.83
CA VAL A 94 17.75 -4.24 -12.52
C VAL A 94 17.25 -5.34 -11.57
N SER A 95 18.15 -6.27 -11.29
CA SER A 95 18.06 -7.09 -10.10
C SER A 95 18.45 -6.17 -8.94
N LEU A 96 17.55 -6.02 -7.96
CA LEU A 96 17.81 -5.34 -6.68
C LEU A 96 18.88 -6.12 -5.88
N ARG A 97 20.10 -6.22 -6.42
CA ARG A 97 21.21 -7.06 -5.93
C ARG A 97 21.70 -6.65 -4.55
N SER A 98 21.34 -5.45 -4.09
CA SER A 98 21.80 -4.88 -2.83
C SER A 98 20.80 -4.97 -1.68
N VAL A 99 19.54 -5.36 -1.92
CA VAL A 99 18.47 -5.36 -0.88
C VAL A 99 18.53 -6.60 0.04
N HIS A 100 19.47 -7.51 -0.21
CA HIS A 100 19.46 -8.90 0.28
C HIS A 100 19.73 -9.14 1.78
N ALA A 101 19.62 -8.16 2.67
CA ALA A 101 19.85 -8.36 4.10
C ALA A 101 18.72 -7.90 5.03
N VAL A 102 17.70 -7.19 4.54
CA VAL A 102 16.66 -6.69 5.44
C VAL A 102 15.63 -7.77 5.68
N LYS A 103 15.45 -8.13 6.95
CA LYS A 103 14.41 -9.08 7.37
C LYS A 103 13.04 -8.49 6.98
N PRO A 104 12.20 -9.23 6.24
CA PRO A 104 10.84 -8.80 5.94
C PRO A 104 10.08 -8.45 7.22
N ARG A 105 9.24 -7.42 7.15
CA ARG A 105 8.34 -6.99 8.25
C ARG A 105 9.09 -6.67 9.55
N SER A 106 10.27 -6.08 9.43
CA SER A 106 11.13 -5.73 10.56
C SER A 106 10.88 -4.34 11.13
N VAL A 107 10.26 -3.45 10.36
CA VAL A 107 9.98 -2.06 10.76
C VAL A 107 8.48 -1.85 10.87
N HIS A 108 7.98 -1.64 12.07
CA HIS A 108 6.58 -1.30 12.30
C HIS A 108 6.29 0.14 11.89
N ILE A 109 5.20 0.36 11.16
CA ILE A 109 4.67 1.69 10.84
C ILE A 109 3.17 1.69 11.12
N ASP A 110 2.59 2.86 11.37
CA ASP A 110 1.17 2.99 11.67
C ASP A 110 0.33 2.87 10.39
N ARG A 111 0.75 3.55 9.32
CA ARG A 111 0.02 3.58 8.05
C ARG A 111 0.91 3.51 6.83
N LEU A 112 0.53 2.66 5.88
CA LEU A 112 1.04 2.63 4.52
C LEU A 112 -0.10 2.90 3.54
N VAL A 113 0.07 3.91 2.69
CA VAL A 113 -0.86 4.21 1.60
C VAL A 113 -0.13 4.12 0.29
N VAL A 114 -0.65 3.34 -0.66
CA VAL A 114 -0.09 3.18 -2.00
C VAL A 114 -1.17 3.44 -3.03
N SER A 115 -0.92 4.39 -3.94
CA SER A 115 -1.83 4.79 -5.01
C SER A 115 -1.16 4.61 -6.37
N ILE A 116 -1.56 3.60 -7.12
CA ILE A 116 -1.07 3.30 -8.47
C ILE A 116 -2.02 3.87 -9.52
N VAL A 117 -1.51 4.75 -10.37
CA VAL A 117 -2.26 5.40 -11.44
C VAL A 117 -1.61 5.12 -12.81
N GLY A 118 -2.33 4.38 -13.64
CA GLY A 118 -1.88 3.93 -14.96
C GLY A 118 -1.19 2.56 -14.94
N GLU A 119 -0.60 2.17 -16.09
CA GLU A 119 0.11 0.91 -16.24
C GLU A 119 1.53 1.03 -15.70
N THR A 120 1.80 0.36 -14.58
CA THR A 120 3.12 0.41 -13.89
C THR A 120 3.56 -0.96 -13.38
N TYR A 121 3.17 -2.05 -14.09
CA TYR A 121 3.25 -3.41 -13.56
C TYR A 121 4.64 -3.80 -13.08
N HIS A 122 5.66 -3.62 -13.93
CA HIS A 122 7.03 -3.96 -13.57
C HIS A 122 7.56 -3.10 -12.42
N TYR A 123 7.17 -1.82 -12.37
CA TYR A 123 7.58 -0.92 -11.30
C TYR A 123 6.95 -1.30 -9.95
N SER A 124 5.65 -1.61 -9.93
CA SER A 124 4.94 -1.98 -8.71
C SER A 124 5.51 -3.26 -8.09
N VAL A 125 5.89 -4.24 -8.91
CA VAL A 125 6.49 -5.50 -8.45
C VAL A 125 7.76 -5.23 -7.64
N LEU A 126 8.68 -4.43 -8.19
CA LEU A 126 9.93 -4.08 -7.51
C LEU A 126 9.70 -3.16 -6.30
N LEU A 127 8.72 -2.25 -6.39
CA LEU A 127 8.35 -1.42 -5.25
C LEU A 127 7.82 -2.28 -4.09
N PHE A 128 7.00 -3.29 -4.36
CA PHE A 128 6.49 -4.15 -3.31
C PHE A 128 7.58 -4.99 -2.66
N ASP A 129 8.57 -5.46 -3.43
CA ASP A 129 9.78 -6.03 -2.84
C ASP A 129 10.43 -5.06 -1.85
N ALA A 130 10.60 -3.80 -2.27
CA ALA A 130 11.17 -2.75 -1.44
C ALA A 130 10.32 -2.42 -0.21
N LEU A 131 9.01 -2.61 -0.23
CA LEU A 131 8.13 -2.34 0.91
C LEU A 131 7.95 -3.55 1.83
N THR A 132 8.41 -4.75 1.45
CA THR A 132 8.23 -5.96 2.28
C THR A 132 8.91 -5.89 3.64
N TYR A 133 9.89 -4.99 3.86
CA TYR A 133 10.51 -4.80 5.18
C TYR A 133 9.60 -4.07 6.17
N LEU A 134 8.58 -3.36 5.68
CA LEU A 134 7.61 -2.65 6.49
C LEU A 134 6.54 -3.60 7.03
N LEU A 135 6.06 -3.27 8.22
CA LEU A 135 4.96 -3.95 8.91
C LEU A 135 3.91 -2.89 9.29
N PRO A 136 3.03 -2.50 8.34
CA PRO A 136 2.03 -1.48 8.63
C PRO A 136 0.88 -2.05 9.47
N SER A 137 0.44 -1.28 10.46
CA SER A 137 -0.81 -1.56 11.17
C SER A 137 -2.01 -1.40 10.22
N LYS A 138 -2.02 -0.34 9.40
CA LYS A 138 -3.03 -0.08 8.38
C LYS A 138 -2.42 0.06 6.99
N LEU A 139 -2.94 -0.68 6.02
CA LEU A 139 -2.56 -0.61 4.62
C LEU A 139 -3.74 -0.17 3.76
N GLU A 140 -3.57 0.91 3.02
CA GLU A 140 -4.53 1.40 2.03
C GLU A 140 -3.89 1.30 0.65
N LEU A 141 -4.49 0.51 -0.24
CA LEU A 141 -4.00 0.34 -1.60
C LEU A 141 -5.09 0.72 -2.60
N SER A 142 -4.79 1.65 -3.49
CA SER A 142 -5.65 2.00 -4.60
C SER A 142 -4.93 1.80 -5.94
N THR A 143 -5.60 1.20 -6.93
CA THR A 143 -5.04 1.06 -8.27
C THR A 143 -6.07 1.32 -9.35
N THR A 144 -5.74 2.13 -10.36
CA THR A 144 -6.63 2.34 -11.53
C THR A 144 -6.37 1.33 -12.66
N SER A 145 -5.60 0.27 -12.41
CA SER A 145 -5.09 -0.61 -13.46
C SER A 145 -5.69 -2.02 -13.40
N THR A 146 -5.83 -2.68 -14.55
CA THR A 146 -6.58 -3.95 -14.76
C THR A 146 -5.75 -5.23 -14.57
N GLY A 147 -4.84 -5.28 -13.61
CA GLY A 147 -3.82 -6.34 -13.54
C GLY A 147 -3.50 -6.84 -12.15
N THR A 148 -2.61 -7.83 -12.08
CA THR A 148 -2.12 -8.46 -10.84
C THR A 148 -1.09 -7.58 -10.14
N TYR A 149 -1.49 -6.37 -9.74
CA TYR A 149 -0.66 -5.38 -9.03
C TYR A 149 -0.58 -5.64 -7.53
N LEU A 150 -0.74 -6.88 -7.09
CA LEU A 150 -0.76 -7.26 -5.67
C LEU A 150 0.32 -8.30 -5.37
N PHE A 151 1.30 -8.46 -6.26
CA PHE A 151 2.34 -9.48 -6.12
C PHE A 151 3.71 -8.84 -6.29
N ASN A 152 4.66 -9.33 -5.50
CA ASN A 152 6.06 -8.92 -5.54
C ASN A 152 6.83 -9.77 -6.57
N SER A 153 8.16 -9.61 -6.69
CA SER A 153 8.93 -10.33 -7.73
C SER A 153 9.02 -11.84 -7.50
N LYS A 154 8.75 -12.28 -6.27
CA LYS A 154 8.67 -13.70 -5.89
C LYS A 154 7.26 -14.27 -6.07
N ASN A 155 6.35 -13.50 -6.67
CA ASN A 155 4.94 -13.85 -6.79
C ASN A 155 4.27 -14.10 -5.43
N GLU A 156 4.78 -13.46 -4.38
CA GLU A 156 4.14 -13.43 -3.06
C GLU A 156 3.16 -12.26 -3.03
N PHE A 157 2.01 -12.49 -2.40
CA PHE A 157 0.96 -11.49 -2.33
C PHE A 157 1.36 -10.35 -1.37
N PHE A 158 1.35 -9.11 -1.89
CA PHE A 158 1.63 -7.86 -1.20
C PHE A 158 0.35 -7.03 -1.18
N PRO A 159 -0.49 -7.33 -0.18
CA PRO A 159 -0.65 -6.45 0.97
C PRO A 159 -0.45 -7.22 2.28
N TYR A 160 0.20 -6.60 3.27
CA TYR A 160 0.35 -7.18 4.59
C TYR A 160 0.10 -6.11 5.65
N GLY A 161 -0.82 -6.38 6.58
CA GLY A 161 -1.18 -5.45 7.65
C GLY A 161 -2.42 -5.92 8.41
N SER A 162 -2.65 -5.39 9.60
CA SER A 162 -3.80 -5.79 10.43
C SER A 162 -5.14 -5.30 9.86
N THR A 163 -5.11 -4.12 9.22
CA THR A 163 -6.23 -3.53 8.51
C THR A 163 -5.82 -3.29 7.07
N ILE A 164 -6.51 -3.90 6.11
CA ILE A 164 -6.23 -3.78 4.68
C ILE A 164 -7.45 -3.16 4.02
N LYS A 165 -7.27 -2.01 3.38
CA LYS A 165 -8.28 -1.35 2.55
C LYS A 165 -7.83 -1.38 1.09
N LEU A 166 -8.64 -1.97 0.22
CA LEU A 166 -8.40 -2.06 -1.21
C LEU A 166 -9.42 -1.21 -1.96
N HIS A 167 -8.94 -0.31 -2.81
CA HIS A 167 -9.73 0.54 -3.69
C HIS A 167 -9.40 0.24 -5.15
N VAL A 168 -10.25 -0.53 -5.82
CA VAL A 168 -10.00 -1.02 -7.18
C VAL A 168 -11.25 -0.74 -8.03
N PRO A 169 -11.34 0.43 -8.71
CA PRO A 169 -12.51 0.87 -9.48
C PRO A 169 -12.71 0.09 -10.78
N LYS A 170 -12.03 -1.04 -10.97
CA LYS A 170 -12.12 -1.88 -12.16
C LYS A 170 -12.47 -3.30 -11.75
N VAL A 171 -12.93 -4.09 -12.72
CA VAL A 171 -13.32 -5.47 -12.44
C VAL A 171 -12.15 -6.29 -11.91
N PHE A 172 -12.34 -6.88 -10.73
CA PHE A 172 -11.41 -7.84 -10.14
C PHE A 172 -12.16 -8.93 -9.36
N ASP A 173 -11.51 -10.07 -9.16
CA ASP A 173 -12.06 -11.19 -8.40
C ASP A 173 -11.86 -10.92 -6.90
N VAL A 174 -12.90 -10.37 -6.27
CA VAL A 174 -12.91 -9.99 -4.85
C VAL A 174 -12.65 -11.19 -3.96
N MET A 175 -13.24 -12.34 -4.29
CA MET A 175 -13.13 -13.55 -3.47
C MET A 175 -11.75 -14.17 -3.55
N ARG A 176 -11.19 -14.28 -4.75
CA ARG A 176 -9.80 -14.71 -4.91
C ARG A 176 -8.85 -13.78 -4.17
N THR A 177 -9.04 -12.47 -4.31
CA THR A 177 -8.23 -11.46 -3.62
C THR A 177 -8.31 -11.62 -2.10
N LEU A 178 -9.51 -11.81 -1.56
CA LEU A 178 -9.73 -12.03 -0.13
C LEU A 178 -9.03 -13.30 0.36
N VAL A 179 -9.13 -14.40 -0.38
CA VAL A 179 -8.42 -15.65 -0.07
C VAL A 179 -6.90 -15.44 -0.10
N ASP A 180 -6.39 -14.74 -1.10
CA ASP A 180 -4.96 -14.44 -1.22
C ASP A 180 -4.49 -13.58 -0.03
N ILE A 181 -5.28 -12.59 0.43
CA ILE A 181 -5.02 -11.83 1.67
C ILE A 181 -4.95 -12.79 2.86
N LEU A 182 -5.98 -13.60 3.08
CA LEU A 182 -6.10 -14.48 4.26
C LEU A 182 -5.00 -15.54 4.32
N ARG A 183 -4.51 -16.00 3.16
CA ARG A 183 -3.43 -17.00 3.07
C ARG A 183 -2.05 -16.39 3.30
N SER A 184 -1.84 -15.14 2.87
CA SER A 184 -0.53 -14.47 2.92
C SER A 184 -0.31 -13.58 4.15
N CYS A 185 -1.40 -13.14 4.81
CA CYS A 185 -1.38 -12.26 5.96
C CYS A 185 -2.03 -12.91 7.18
N ASP A 186 -1.20 -13.37 8.12
CA ASP A 186 -1.60 -14.02 9.38
C ASP A 186 -2.05 -13.04 10.46
N ILE A 187 -1.78 -11.74 10.29
CA ILE A 187 -2.16 -10.69 11.24
C ILE A 187 -3.43 -9.92 10.82
N VAL A 188 -4.01 -10.24 9.67
CA VAL A 188 -5.17 -9.51 9.14
C VAL A 188 -6.38 -9.72 10.02
N LYS A 189 -7.05 -8.62 10.36
CA LYS A 189 -8.27 -8.58 11.17
C LYS A 189 -9.40 -7.86 10.47
N THR A 190 -9.08 -6.82 9.71
CA THR A 190 -10.05 -6.04 8.97
C THR A 190 -9.68 -5.99 7.50
N VAL A 191 -10.62 -6.35 6.63
CA VAL A 191 -10.51 -6.18 5.18
C VAL A 191 -11.66 -5.33 4.68
N ASP A 192 -11.33 -4.20 4.05
CA ASP A 192 -12.27 -3.27 3.46
C ASP A 192 -12.07 -3.25 1.93
N PHE A 193 -13.11 -3.56 1.18
CA PHE A 193 -13.14 -3.36 -0.27
C PHE A 193 -13.96 -2.10 -0.58
N ASP A 194 -13.42 -1.19 -1.38
CA ASP A 194 -14.01 0.09 -1.73
C ASP A 194 -14.07 0.27 -3.25
N GLN A 195 -15.23 0.61 -3.79
CA GLN A 195 -15.49 0.78 -5.23
C GLN A 195 -15.13 -0.45 -6.07
N ALA A 196 -15.32 -1.65 -5.52
CA ALA A 196 -15.07 -2.85 -6.28
C ALA A 196 -16.21 -3.08 -7.29
N MET A 197 -15.91 -2.97 -8.60
CA MET A 197 -16.71 -3.59 -9.66
C MET A 197 -16.45 -5.11 -9.66
N GLY A 198 -16.63 -5.74 -8.49
CA GLY A 198 -16.13 -7.07 -8.23
C GLY A 198 -16.95 -8.13 -8.93
N GLN A 199 -16.29 -9.05 -9.65
CA GLN A 199 -16.93 -10.30 -10.02
C GLN A 199 -16.76 -11.28 -8.87
N PHE A 200 -17.87 -11.81 -8.35
CA PHE A 200 -17.83 -12.99 -7.51
C PHE A 200 -17.76 -14.22 -8.41
N HIS A 201 -16.55 -14.60 -8.77
CA HIS A 201 -16.38 -15.96 -9.24
C HIS A 201 -16.66 -16.90 -8.07
N HIS A 202 -17.65 -17.78 -8.24
CA HIS A 202 -17.93 -18.87 -7.31
C HIS A 202 -16.78 -19.87 -7.31
N ARG A 203 -15.63 -19.46 -6.78
CA ARG A 203 -14.59 -20.37 -6.40
C ARG A 203 -15.05 -21.04 -5.11
N ARG A 204 -15.10 -22.36 -5.14
CA ARG A 204 -15.36 -23.15 -3.94
C ARG A 204 -14.21 -22.93 -2.96
N LEU A 205 -14.49 -22.19 -1.89
CA LEU A 205 -13.56 -21.98 -0.79
C LEU A 205 -13.30 -23.31 -0.07
N GLU A 206 -12.03 -23.55 0.27
CA GLU A 206 -11.62 -24.72 1.05
C GLU A 206 -12.02 -24.52 2.53
N ASN A 207 -12.06 -25.60 3.31
CA ASN A 207 -12.42 -25.50 4.74
C ASN A 207 -11.47 -24.54 5.49
N ASP A 208 -10.17 -24.60 5.19
CA ASP A 208 -9.16 -23.73 5.78
C ASP A 208 -9.38 -22.25 5.43
N ASP A 209 -9.89 -21.95 4.22
CA ASP A 209 -10.22 -20.57 3.84
C ASP A 209 -11.38 -20.04 4.67
N TRP A 210 -12.36 -20.88 4.97
CA TRP A 210 -13.49 -20.52 5.84
C TRP A 210 -13.07 -20.27 7.28
N GLU A 211 -12.15 -21.08 7.81
CA GLU A 211 -11.62 -20.85 9.15
C GLU A 211 -10.90 -19.50 9.26
N ARG A 212 -10.06 -19.17 8.26
CA ARG A 212 -9.38 -17.87 8.18
C ARG A 212 -10.36 -16.71 7.99
N LEU A 213 -11.41 -16.90 7.20
CA LEU A 213 -12.43 -15.88 7.02
C LEU A 213 -13.16 -15.58 8.34
N ARG A 214 -13.37 -16.59 9.19
CA ARG A 214 -13.98 -16.43 10.51
C ARG A 214 -13.08 -15.74 11.53
N SER A 215 -11.76 -15.71 11.32
CA SER A 215 -10.83 -15.00 12.20
C SER A 215 -10.78 -13.49 11.92
N LEU A 216 -11.43 -13.01 10.85
CA LEU A 216 -11.58 -11.57 10.63
C LEU A 216 -12.57 -10.98 11.64
N ASP A 217 -12.16 -9.88 12.27
CA ASP A 217 -13.05 -9.04 13.07
C ASP A 217 -14.07 -8.34 12.16
N HIS A 218 -13.60 -7.85 11.00
CA HIS A 218 -14.40 -7.07 10.07
C HIS A 218 -14.08 -7.42 8.61
N LEU A 219 -15.15 -7.58 7.83
CA LEU A 219 -15.10 -7.65 6.37
C LEU A 219 -16.15 -6.67 5.85
N ARG A 220 -15.71 -5.65 5.11
CA ARG A 220 -16.57 -4.58 4.61
C ARG A 220 -16.49 -4.47 3.10
N PHE A 221 -17.62 -4.23 2.48
CA PHE A 221 -17.76 -3.90 1.08
C PHE A 221 -18.45 -2.54 1.01
N MET A 222 -17.77 -1.55 0.43
CA MET A 222 -18.23 -0.17 0.32
C MET A 222 -18.33 0.19 -1.15
N ASN A 223 -19.46 0.75 -1.58
CA ASN A 223 -19.69 1.11 -2.98
C ASN A 223 -19.51 -0.09 -3.94
N CYS A 224 -19.97 -1.28 -3.52
CA CYS A 224 -19.91 -2.52 -4.29
C CYS A 224 -21.31 -2.89 -4.81
N ASP A 225 -21.92 -1.97 -5.55
CA ASP A 225 -23.33 -2.03 -5.90
C ASP A 225 -23.64 -3.09 -6.98
N GLU A 226 -22.60 -3.67 -7.58
CA GLU A 226 -22.71 -4.71 -8.62
C GLU A 226 -22.90 -6.12 -8.06
N PHE A 227 -22.86 -6.31 -6.73
CA PHE A 227 -23.06 -7.61 -6.12
C PHE A 227 -24.53 -8.04 -6.20
N THR A 228 -24.75 -9.23 -6.72
CA THR A 228 -26.08 -9.85 -6.73
C THR A 228 -26.46 -10.33 -5.32
N GLU A 229 -27.77 -10.40 -5.06
CA GLU A 229 -28.29 -10.94 -3.81
C GLU A 229 -27.76 -12.36 -3.53
N SER A 230 -27.67 -13.21 -4.55
CA SER A 230 -27.13 -14.57 -4.43
C SER A 230 -25.66 -14.62 -4.02
N GLU A 231 -24.83 -13.66 -4.45
CA GLU A 231 -23.42 -13.59 -4.08
C GLU A 231 -23.26 -13.14 -2.62
N VAL A 232 -24.07 -12.18 -2.19
CA VAL A 232 -24.14 -11.74 -0.79
C VAL A 232 -24.67 -12.85 0.10
N GLU A 233 -25.72 -13.55 -0.31
CA GLU A 233 -26.28 -14.70 0.41
C GLU A 233 -25.23 -15.80 0.57
N ALA A 234 -24.42 -16.09 -0.46
CA ALA A 234 -23.34 -17.08 -0.36
C ALA A 234 -22.30 -16.72 0.73
N LEU A 235 -21.97 -15.43 0.91
CA LEU A 235 -21.06 -14.98 1.97
C LEU A 235 -21.66 -15.12 3.37
N VAL A 236 -22.97 -14.88 3.48
CA VAL A 236 -23.69 -14.85 4.75
C VAL A 236 -24.07 -16.26 5.20
N THR A 237 -24.58 -17.10 4.29
CA THR A 237 -25.06 -18.46 4.58
C THR A 237 -23.95 -19.35 5.10
N VAL A 238 -22.71 -19.17 4.65
CA VAL A 238 -21.59 -19.97 5.17
C VAL A 238 -21.22 -19.61 6.62
N LYS A 239 -21.58 -18.42 7.10
CA LYS A 239 -21.40 -18.06 8.52
C LYS A 239 -22.44 -18.70 9.43
N TYR A 240 -23.67 -18.90 8.97
CA TYR A 240 -24.76 -19.41 9.81
C TYR A 240 -24.67 -20.90 10.15
N HIS A 241 -23.81 -21.68 9.48
CA HIS A 241 -23.55 -23.05 9.88
C HIS A 241 -22.57 -23.19 11.05
N ASN A 242 -21.90 -22.12 11.51
CA ASN A 242 -20.95 -22.18 12.63
C ASN A 242 -20.83 -20.82 13.36
N SER A 243 -21.74 -20.57 14.30
CA SER A 243 -21.78 -19.51 15.34
C SER A 243 -20.65 -18.44 15.40
N ALA A 244 -20.77 -17.37 14.62
CA ALA A 244 -20.22 -16.04 14.93
C ALA A 244 -21.07 -14.95 14.26
N VAL A 245 -21.58 -13.99 15.04
CA VAL A 245 -22.44 -12.89 14.56
C VAL A 245 -21.55 -11.75 14.06
N ILE A 246 -21.67 -11.39 12.78
CA ILE A 246 -21.03 -10.19 12.20
C ILE A 246 -22.14 -9.20 11.84
N HIS A 247 -22.04 -7.97 12.34
CA HIS A 247 -22.86 -6.84 11.88
C HIS A 247 -22.40 -6.41 10.48
N GLY A 248 -22.91 -7.08 9.45
CA GLY A 248 -22.94 -6.54 8.11
C GLY A 248 -24.01 -5.46 8.03
N ARG A 249 -23.64 -4.21 8.27
CA ARG A 249 -24.52 -3.09 7.96
C ARG A 249 -24.36 -2.78 6.47
N PHE A 250 -25.21 -3.38 5.64
CA PHE A 250 -25.42 -2.90 4.29
C PHE A 250 -26.23 -1.61 4.44
N GLU A 251 -25.55 -0.46 4.41
CA GLU A 251 -26.23 0.82 4.28
C GLU A 251 -26.74 0.90 2.84
N ASN A 252 -28.00 0.52 2.65
CA ASN A 252 -28.69 0.58 1.37
C ASN A 252 -28.57 1.99 0.80
N ALA A 253 -27.90 2.13 -0.35
CA ALA A 253 -28.14 3.24 -1.26
C ALA A 253 -29.59 3.09 -1.74
N ILE A 254 -30.48 3.89 -1.17
CA ILE A 254 -31.84 4.08 -1.68
C ILE A 254 -31.68 4.71 -3.05
N LEU A 255 -31.99 3.94 -4.09
CA LEU A 255 -32.17 4.44 -5.45
C LEU A 255 -33.41 5.35 -5.46
N ASP A 256 -33.20 6.64 -5.78
CA ASP A 256 -34.22 7.48 -6.41
C ASP A 256 -34.15 7.30 -7.94
#